data_AF-A0A914US50-F1
#
_entry.id   AF-A0A914US50-F1
#
_cell.length_a   1.000
_cell.length_b   1.000
_cell.length_c   1.000
_cell.angle_alpha   90.00
_cell.angle_beta   90.00
_cell.angle_gamma   90.00
#
_symmetry.space_group_name_H-M   'P 1'
#
loop_
_entity.id
_entity.type
_entity.pdbx_description
1 polymer ?
#
loop_
_entity_poly.entity_id
_entity_poly.type
_entity_poly.pdbx_seq_one_letter_code
_entity_poly.pdbx_strand_id
1 'polypeptide(L)'
;MNGIVHPCCHPEDRPAPKNEDEMMVLIFEYIDRLFSIIRPRRLLYMAIDGVAPRAKMNQQRSRRFRGSKESADKRKEIADVRERLEREGIPLPPPKADSEHFDNNCITPGTPFMAKLADSLRYYIHNRLNNDPAWSKIQIILSDANAPGEGEHKIMDYIRRQRASPGHDPNTVHCLCGADADLIMLGLATHEPNFIIIREEFVPNQQRPCELCGQYGHGLKDCQGLARDEIAPDQADPVSKETNFIFLRLSILREYLERELFMPNLPFKFDLERAIDDWVFMCFFVGNDFLPHLPSLEIREGAIDRLIRLYKDAVYKTHGYLTQDGHVN
;
A
#
# COMPACT_ATOMS: atom_id res chain seq x y z
N MET A 1 -4.16 -7.38 -2.34
CA MET A 1 -4.44 -8.12 -1.10
C MET A 1 -3.36 -7.95 -0.04
N ASN A 2 -2.07 -7.94 -0.38
CA ASN A 2 -1.01 -7.80 0.63
C ASN A 2 -1.14 -6.51 1.48
N GLY A 3 -1.57 -5.40 0.87
CA GLY A 3 -1.91 -4.16 1.60
C GLY A 3 -3.10 -4.26 2.56
N ILE A 4 -3.91 -5.32 2.49
CA ILE A 4 -4.99 -5.63 3.46
C ILE A 4 -4.46 -6.63 4.51
N VAL A 5 -3.71 -7.64 4.07
CA VAL A 5 -3.20 -8.72 4.94
C VAL A 5 -2.26 -8.16 6.01
N HIS A 6 -1.34 -7.26 5.64
CA HIS A 6 -0.38 -6.69 6.60
C HIS A 6 -1.06 -5.96 7.78
N PRO A 7 -1.95 -4.97 7.56
CA PRO A 7 -2.68 -4.32 8.66
C PRO A 7 -3.56 -5.27 9.48
N CYS A 8 -4.12 -6.32 8.86
CA CYS A 8 -4.94 -7.28 9.59
C CYS A 8 -4.11 -8.22 10.49
N CYS A 9 -2.87 -8.55 10.11
CA CYS A 9 -2.01 -9.41 10.92
C CYS A 9 -1.20 -8.64 11.97
N HIS A 10 -0.93 -7.35 11.72
CA HIS A 10 -0.16 -6.51 12.63
C HIS A 10 -0.73 -5.09 12.69
N PRO A 11 -1.93 -4.91 13.27
CA PRO A 11 -2.54 -3.59 13.40
C PRO A 11 -1.70 -2.68 14.30
N GLU A 12 -1.62 -1.39 13.95
CA GLU A 12 -0.91 -0.39 14.77
C GLU A 12 -1.81 0.22 15.86
N ASP A 13 -3.13 0.16 15.67
CA ASP A 13 -4.17 0.86 16.43
C ASP A 13 -4.97 -0.04 17.39
N ARG A 14 -4.82 -1.35 17.28
CA ARG A 14 -5.50 -2.35 18.11
C ARG A 14 -4.55 -3.53 18.43
N PRO A 15 -4.87 -4.38 19.41
CA PRO A 15 -4.07 -5.56 19.71
C PRO A 15 -3.92 -6.48 18.49
N ALA A 16 -2.75 -7.11 18.36
CA ALA A 16 -2.52 -8.11 17.32
C ALA A 16 -3.46 -9.33 17.49
N PRO A 17 -3.88 -9.98 16.40
CA PRO A 17 -4.72 -11.16 16.48
C PRO A 17 -3.99 -12.32 17.17
N LYS A 18 -4.74 -13.14 17.92
CA LYS A 18 -4.15 -14.22 18.73
C LYS A 18 -3.64 -15.39 17.89
N ASN A 19 -4.26 -15.62 16.74
CA ASN A 19 -3.96 -16.74 15.86
C ASN A 19 -4.32 -16.41 14.41
N GLU A 20 -3.89 -17.26 13.49
CA GLU A 20 -4.17 -17.10 12.07
C GLU A 20 -5.67 -17.11 11.74
N ASP A 21 -6.52 -17.80 12.50
CA ASP A 21 -7.96 -17.86 12.21
C ASP A 21 -8.62 -16.50 12.47
N GLU A 22 -8.25 -15.83 13.58
CA GLU A 22 -8.64 -14.44 13.83
C GLU A 22 -8.11 -13.49 12.74
N MET A 23 -6.89 -13.71 12.23
CA MET A 23 -6.36 -12.92 11.10
C MET A 23 -7.23 -13.07 9.85
N MET A 24 -7.68 -14.29 9.52
CA MET A 24 -8.54 -14.53 8.36
C MET A 24 -9.90 -13.83 8.52
N VAL A 25 -10.49 -13.87 9.72
CA VAL A 25 -11.76 -13.17 10.01
C VAL A 25 -11.60 -11.66 9.81
N LEU A 26 -10.53 -11.06 10.31
CA LEU A 26 -10.26 -9.63 10.12
C LEU A 26 -10.06 -9.27 8.64
N ILE A 27 -9.39 -10.14 7.87
CA ILE A 27 -9.25 -9.96 6.42
C ILE A 27 -10.63 -9.99 5.74
N PHE A 28 -11.52 -10.90 6.14
CA PHE A 28 -12.88 -10.98 5.58
C PHE A 28 -13.71 -9.73 5.90
N GLU A 29 -13.68 -9.28 7.16
CA GLU A 29 -14.36 -8.05 7.59
C GLU A 29 -13.83 -6.82 6.83
N TYR A 30 -12.53 -6.76 6.58
CA TYR A 30 -11.93 -5.67 5.81
C TYR A 30 -12.39 -5.69 4.34
N ILE A 31 -12.43 -6.86 3.71
CA ILE A 31 -12.95 -7.01 2.33
C ILE A 31 -14.43 -6.63 2.29
N ASP A 32 -15.24 -7.06 3.26
CA ASP A 32 -16.66 -6.69 3.34
C ASP A 32 -16.85 -5.18 3.49
N ARG A 33 -16.03 -4.54 4.32
CA ARG A 33 -16.03 -3.09 4.50
C ARG A 33 -15.75 -2.39 3.17
N LEU A 34 -14.69 -2.77 2.46
CA LEU A 34 -14.37 -2.23 1.13
C LEU A 34 -15.50 -2.50 0.12
N PHE A 35 -16.04 -3.72 0.10
CA PHE A 35 -17.14 -4.09 -0.79
C PHE A 35 -18.39 -3.23 -0.54
N SER A 36 -18.71 -2.95 0.73
CA SER A 36 -19.87 -2.14 1.11
C SER A 36 -19.71 -0.66 0.72
N ILE A 37 -18.47 -0.16 0.71
CA ILE A 37 -18.11 1.20 0.29
C ILE A 37 -18.17 1.31 -1.24
N ILE A 38 -17.49 0.41 -1.95
CA ILE A 38 -17.25 0.49 -3.41
C ILE A 38 -18.46 -0.04 -4.20
N ARG A 39 -19.09 -1.11 -3.72
CA ARG A 39 -20.24 -1.80 -4.34
C ARG A 39 -20.01 -2.14 -5.82
N PRO A 40 -18.99 -2.97 -6.15
CA PRO A 40 -18.68 -3.33 -7.53
C PRO A 40 -19.89 -3.99 -8.20
N ARG A 41 -20.12 -3.66 -9.48
CA ARG A 41 -21.32 -4.11 -10.23
C ARG A 41 -21.04 -5.17 -11.29
N ARG A 42 -19.77 -5.39 -11.63
CA ARG A 42 -19.37 -6.33 -12.69
C ARG A 42 -18.31 -7.32 -12.22
N LEU A 43 -17.24 -6.83 -11.59
CA LEU A 43 -16.08 -7.64 -11.25
C LEU A 43 -15.52 -7.26 -9.88
N LEU A 44 -15.18 -8.28 -9.09
CA LEU A 44 -14.25 -8.19 -7.96
C LEU A 44 -12.99 -9.00 -8.30
N TYR A 45 -11.86 -8.33 -8.47
CA TYR A 45 -10.57 -8.97 -8.71
C TYR A 45 -9.71 -8.90 -7.44
N MET A 46 -9.41 -10.05 -6.85
CA MET A 46 -8.57 -10.16 -5.65
C MET A 46 -7.19 -10.69 -6.05
N ALA A 47 -6.17 -9.83 -5.98
CA ALA A 47 -4.80 -10.18 -6.31
C ALA A 47 -3.91 -10.26 -5.06
N ILE A 48 -3.35 -11.44 -4.82
CA ILE A 48 -2.32 -11.71 -3.81
C ILE A 48 -0.96 -11.71 -4.50
N ASP A 49 0.10 -11.19 -3.87
CA ASP A 49 1.42 -11.24 -4.49
C ASP A 49 1.86 -12.69 -4.71
N GLY A 50 2.29 -12.99 -5.94
CA GLY A 50 3.00 -14.22 -6.30
C GLY A 50 4.51 -14.02 -6.37
N VAL A 51 5.21 -14.96 -6.99
CA VAL A 51 6.67 -14.83 -7.19
C VAL A 51 6.96 -13.61 -8.06
N ALA A 52 7.66 -12.62 -7.49
CA ALA A 52 7.99 -11.36 -8.15
C ALA A 52 9.25 -11.46 -9.02
N PRO A 53 9.46 -10.53 -9.97
CA PRO A 53 10.69 -10.47 -10.76
C PRO A 53 11.94 -10.25 -9.89
N ARG A 54 13.11 -10.63 -10.41
CA ARG A 54 14.39 -10.55 -9.68
C ARG A 54 14.69 -9.14 -9.15
N ALA A 55 14.35 -8.10 -9.91
CA ALA A 55 14.53 -6.71 -9.49
C ALA A 55 13.78 -6.42 -8.18
N LYS A 56 12.50 -6.78 -8.10
CA LYS A 56 11.70 -6.66 -6.88
C LYS A 56 12.21 -7.55 -5.74
N MET A 57 12.65 -8.78 -6.05
CA MET A 57 13.17 -9.69 -5.02
C MET A 57 14.35 -9.10 -4.25
N ASN A 58 15.20 -8.29 -4.89
CA ASN A 58 16.30 -7.61 -4.21
C ASN A 58 15.79 -6.56 -3.20
N GLN A 59 14.79 -5.78 -3.59
CA GLN A 59 14.12 -4.80 -2.72
C GLN A 59 13.42 -5.50 -1.54
N GLN A 60 12.65 -6.56 -1.83
CA GLN A 60 11.96 -7.34 -0.80
C GLN A 60 12.95 -7.98 0.17
N ARG A 61 14.06 -8.55 -0.34
CA ARG A 61 15.15 -9.07 0.50
C ARG A 61 15.71 -7.99 1.42
N SER A 62 16.08 -6.83 0.88
CA SER A 62 16.63 -5.72 1.66
C SER A 62 15.67 -5.29 2.79
N ARG A 63 14.37 -5.12 2.48
CA ARG A 63 13.34 -4.77 3.46
C ARG A 63 13.22 -5.80 4.58
N ARG A 64 13.22 -7.09 4.26
CA ARG A 64 13.09 -8.17 5.26
C ARG A 64 14.30 -8.27 6.18
N PHE A 65 15.51 -8.14 5.62
CA PHE A 65 16.74 -8.11 6.41
C PHE A 65 16.75 -6.91 7.37
N ARG A 66 16.35 -5.73 6.87
CA ARG A 66 16.21 -4.53 7.71
C ARG A 66 15.16 -4.70 8.80
N GLY A 67 13.95 -5.14 8.46
CA GLY A 67 12.87 -5.33 9.42
C GLY A 67 13.19 -6.38 10.50
N SER A 68 13.91 -7.45 10.13
CA SER A 68 14.39 -8.45 11.09
C SER A 68 15.42 -7.87 12.05
N LYS A 69 16.35 -7.05 11.53
CA LYS A 69 17.35 -6.35 12.36
C LYS A 69 16.69 -5.33 13.29
N GLU A 70 15.81 -4.49 12.76
CA GLU A 70 15.04 -3.50 13.54
C GLU A 70 14.23 -4.17 14.66
N SER A 71 13.60 -5.31 14.36
CA SER A 71 12.87 -6.10 15.38
C SER A 71 13.80 -6.64 16.47
N ALA A 72 15.00 -7.09 16.12
CA ALA A 72 15.99 -7.58 17.08
C ALA A 72 16.55 -6.44 17.95
N ASP A 73 16.94 -5.32 17.32
CA ASP A 73 17.45 -4.13 18.01
C ASP A 73 16.39 -3.57 18.98
N LYS A 74 15.13 -3.55 18.56
CA LYS A 74 13.99 -3.13 19.38
C LYS A 74 13.75 -4.02 20.59
N ARG A 75 13.82 -5.35 20.43
CA ARG A 75 13.71 -6.30 21.57
C ARG A 75 14.81 -6.06 22.60
N LYS A 76 16.03 -5.76 22.14
CA LYS A 76 17.15 -5.44 23.02
C LYS A 76 16.90 -4.12 23.77
N GLU A 77 16.45 -3.08 23.08
CA GLU A 77 16.13 -1.79 23.71
C GLU A 77 15.02 -1.92 24.77
N ILE A 78 13.96 -2.69 24.49
CA ILE A 78 12.90 -2.99 25.47
C ILE A 78 13.47 -3.72 26.68
N ALA A 79 14.35 -4.70 26.48
CA ALA A 79 14.97 -5.46 27.57
C ALA A 79 15.88 -4.57 28.44
N ASP A 80 16.70 -3.71 27.83
CA ASP A 80 17.60 -2.79 28.53
C ASP A 80 16.81 -1.78 29.39
N VAL A 81 15.72 -1.20 28.85
CA VAL A 81 14.85 -0.28 29.59
C VAL A 81 14.12 -1.02 30.72
N ARG A 82 13.63 -2.23 30.45
CA ARG A 82 12.97 -3.05 31.47
C ARG A 82 13.93 -3.36 32.63
N GLU A 83 15.15 -3.79 32.34
CA GLU A 83 16.16 -4.09 33.36
C GLU A 83 16.52 -2.86 34.21
N ARG A 84 16.65 -1.68 33.57
CA ARG A 84 16.84 -0.41 34.28
C ARG A 84 15.72 -0.17 35.30
N LEU A 85 14.46 -0.27 34.85
CA LEU A 85 13.29 -0.01 35.69
C LEU A 85 13.12 -1.08 36.80
N GLU A 86 13.46 -2.34 36.53
CA GLU A 86 13.50 -3.41 37.55
C GLU A 86 14.54 -3.09 38.64
N ARG A 87 15.73 -2.60 38.28
CA ARG A 87 16.75 -2.18 39.24
C ARG A 87 16.33 -0.98 40.09
N GLU A 88 15.52 -0.09 39.53
CA GLU A 88 14.94 1.07 40.21
C GLU A 88 13.73 0.70 41.10
N GLY A 89 13.28 -0.56 41.08
CA GLY A 89 12.12 -1.02 41.85
C GLY A 89 10.79 -0.51 41.33
N ILE A 90 10.74 -0.05 40.07
CA ILE A 90 9.54 0.49 39.44
C ILE A 90 8.63 -0.66 38.98
N PRO A 91 7.32 -0.63 39.29
CA PRO A 91 6.38 -1.64 38.83
C PRO A 91 6.32 -1.71 37.30
N LEU A 92 6.36 -2.92 36.75
CA LEU A 92 6.40 -3.16 35.30
C LEU A 92 5.27 -4.09 34.85
N PRO A 93 4.83 -3.98 33.58
CA PRO A 93 3.89 -4.93 33.02
C PRO A 93 4.51 -6.32 32.91
N PRO A 94 3.71 -7.40 32.94
CA PRO A 94 4.22 -8.75 32.76
C PRO A 94 4.99 -8.88 31.44
N PRO A 95 6.01 -9.74 31.36
CA PRO A 95 6.68 -10.01 30.10
C PRO A 95 5.65 -10.61 29.13
N LYS A 96 5.66 -10.12 27.88
CA LYS A 96 4.83 -10.70 26.81
C LYS A 96 5.30 -12.14 26.59
N ALA A 97 4.35 -13.07 26.49
CA ALA A 97 4.68 -14.47 26.23
C ALA A 97 5.32 -14.63 24.84
N ASP A 98 6.27 -15.56 24.70
CA ASP A 98 6.95 -15.85 23.42
C ASP A 98 5.98 -16.33 22.32
N SER A 99 4.74 -16.70 22.67
CA SER A 99 3.72 -17.25 21.78
C SER A 99 2.99 -16.23 20.90
N GLU A 100 3.40 -14.97 20.86
CA GLU A 100 2.60 -13.88 20.26
C GLU A 100 3.30 -13.08 19.15
N HIS A 101 4.42 -13.58 18.61
CA HIS A 101 5.07 -12.90 17.49
C HIS A 101 4.70 -13.53 16.14
N PHE A 102 3.74 -12.92 15.45
CA PHE A 102 3.47 -13.22 14.05
C PHE A 102 4.66 -12.82 13.19
N ASP A 103 5.30 -13.79 12.52
CA ASP A 103 6.39 -13.50 11.59
C ASP A 103 5.84 -12.93 10.28
N ASN A 104 5.95 -11.61 10.12
CA ASN A 104 5.53 -10.92 8.90
C ASN A 104 6.21 -11.44 7.62
N ASN A 105 7.35 -12.12 7.72
CA ASN A 105 7.99 -12.75 6.56
C ASN A 105 7.18 -13.94 6.01
N CYS A 106 6.23 -14.49 6.78
CA CYS A 106 5.35 -15.55 6.31
C CYS A 106 4.38 -15.06 5.22
N ILE A 107 4.20 -13.74 5.06
CA ILE A 107 3.44 -13.12 3.95
C ILE A 107 4.32 -13.13 2.69
N THR A 108 4.58 -14.33 2.19
CA THR A 108 5.43 -14.62 1.02
C THR A 108 4.88 -15.83 0.28
N PRO A 109 4.85 -15.81 -1.07
CA PRO A 109 4.52 -16.99 -1.86
C PRO A 109 5.30 -18.24 -1.40
N GLY A 110 4.60 -19.37 -1.32
CA GLY A 110 5.18 -20.67 -0.95
C GLY A 110 5.17 -20.99 0.55
N THR A 111 4.68 -20.10 1.41
CA THR A 111 4.54 -20.38 2.85
C THR A 111 3.21 -21.10 3.17
N PRO A 112 3.14 -21.87 4.27
CA PRO A 112 1.89 -22.46 4.74
C PRO A 112 0.79 -21.42 5.00
N PHE A 113 1.15 -20.26 5.55
CA PHE A 113 0.24 -19.14 5.79
C PHE A 113 -0.46 -18.69 4.49
N MET A 114 0.28 -18.52 3.39
CA MET A 114 -0.30 -18.08 2.12
C MET A 114 -1.18 -19.14 1.47
N ALA A 115 -0.88 -20.43 1.68
CA ALA A 115 -1.76 -21.52 1.25
C ALA A 115 -3.09 -21.49 2.03
N LYS A 116 -3.03 -21.34 3.36
CA LYS A 116 -4.21 -21.19 4.21
C LYS A 116 -5.02 -19.94 3.86
N LEU A 117 -4.35 -18.81 3.57
CA LEU A 117 -5.02 -17.59 3.11
C LEU A 117 -5.80 -17.82 1.81
N ALA A 118 -5.20 -18.53 0.85
CA ALA A 118 -5.87 -18.82 -0.42
C ALA A 118 -7.13 -19.68 -0.20
N ASP A 119 -7.04 -20.73 0.62
CA ASP A 119 -8.18 -21.61 0.93
C ASP A 119 -9.28 -20.88 1.72
N SER A 120 -8.89 -20.06 2.70
CA SER A 120 -9.79 -19.19 3.44
C SER A 120 -10.53 -18.21 2.52
N LEU A 121 -9.83 -17.59 1.55
CA LEU A 121 -10.46 -16.68 0.60
C LEU A 121 -11.38 -17.40 -0.38
N ARG A 122 -11.07 -18.63 -0.82
CA ARG A 122 -11.99 -19.46 -1.61
C ARG A 122 -13.27 -19.74 -0.83
N TYR A 123 -13.15 -20.16 0.43
CA TYR A 123 -14.30 -20.35 1.31
C TYR A 123 -15.11 -19.05 1.45
N TYR A 124 -14.46 -17.93 1.73
CA TYR A 124 -15.11 -16.62 1.87
C TYR A 124 -15.89 -16.22 0.61
N ILE A 125 -15.29 -16.37 -0.58
CA ILE A 125 -15.97 -16.09 -1.86
C ILE A 125 -17.21 -16.96 -2.01
N HIS A 126 -17.10 -18.28 -1.79
CA HIS A 126 -18.24 -19.18 -1.90
C HIS A 126 -19.32 -18.86 -0.86
N ASN A 127 -18.94 -18.51 0.36
CA ASN A 127 -19.86 -18.11 1.41
C ASN A 127 -20.61 -16.83 1.02
N ARG A 128 -19.93 -15.80 0.51
CA ARG A 128 -20.56 -14.54 0.08
C ARG A 128 -21.46 -14.75 -1.14
N LEU A 129 -21.03 -15.52 -2.14
CA LEU A 129 -21.86 -15.85 -3.31
C LEU A 129 -23.19 -16.55 -2.95
N ASN A 130 -23.17 -17.41 -1.93
CA ASN A 130 -24.36 -18.18 -1.51
C ASN A 130 -25.28 -17.42 -0.55
N ASN A 131 -24.76 -16.45 0.21
CA ASN A 131 -25.49 -15.82 1.32
C ASN A 131 -25.71 -14.31 1.16
N ASP A 132 -24.95 -13.62 0.31
CA ASP A 132 -25.08 -12.19 0.07
C ASP A 132 -25.61 -11.90 -1.35
N PRO A 133 -26.86 -11.42 -1.49
CA PRO A 133 -27.45 -11.06 -2.77
C PRO A 133 -26.64 -10.03 -3.57
N ALA A 134 -25.85 -9.17 -2.92
CA ALA A 134 -25.03 -8.18 -3.60
C ALA A 134 -23.90 -8.81 -4.43
N TRP A 135 -23.48 -10.04 -4.11
CA TRP A 135 -22.44 -10.78 -4.82
C TRP A 135 -22.98 -11.62 -5.98
N SER A 136 -24.29 -11.88 -6.01
CA SER A 136 -24.92 -12.82 -6.97
C SER A 136 -24.78 -12.44 -8.46
N LYS A 137 -24.51 -11.18 -8.77
CA LYS A 137 -24.46 -10.64 -10.14
C LYS A 137 -23.08 -10.17 -10.57
N ILE A 138 -22.05 -10.39 -9.76
CA ILE A 138 -20.67 -10.01 -10.10
C ILE A 138 -19.84 -11.25 -10.43
N GLN A 139 -18.87 -11.08 -11.31
CA GLN A 139 -17.80 -12.03 -11.48
C GLN A 139 -16.77 -11.83 -10.36
N ILE A 140 -16.23 -12.91 -9.80
CA ILE A 140 -15.12 -12.84 -8.85
C ILE A 140 -13.93 -13.59 -9.44
N ILE A 141 -12.76 -12.94 -9.41
CA ILE A 141 -11.48 -13.55 -9.80
C ILE A 141 -10.55 -13.50 -8.59
N LEU A 142 -10.07 -14.68 -8.16
CA LEU A 142 -9.01 -14.81 -7.18
C LEU A 142 -7.71 -15.19 -7.90
N SER A 143 -6.71 -14.31 -7.83
CA SER A 143 -5.35 -14.59 -8.26
C SER A 143 -4.47 -14.76 -7.01
N ASP A 144 -4.29 -16.01 -6.59
CA ASP A 144 -3.53 -16.35 -5.38
C ASP A 144 -2.01 -16.23 -5.57
N ALA A 145 -1.24 -16.58 -4.53
CA ALA A 145 0.21 -16.48 -4.52
C ALA A 145 0.93 -17.49 -5.43
N ASN A 146 0.23 -18.51 -5.94
CA ASN A 146 0.80 -19.46 -6.89
C ASN A 146 0.81 -18.89 -8.31
N ALA A 147 -0.07 -17.93 -8.62
CA ALA A 147 0.00 -17.17 -9.85
C ALA A 147 1.16 -16.15 -9.78
N PRO A 148 2.22 -16.28 -10.60
CA PRO A 148 3.42 -15.44 -10.52
C PRO A 148 3.12 -13.98 -10.86
N GLY A 149 3.92 -13.07 -10.30
CA GLY A 149 3.77 -11.63 -10.44
C GLY A 149 3.22 -10.95 -9.19
N GLU A 150 3.60 -9.69 -9.02
CA GLU A 150 3.11 -8.81 -7.96
C GLU A 150 1.61 -8.54 -8.15
N GLY A 151 0.86 -8.39 -7.06
CA GLY A 151 -0.59 -8.25 -7.10
C GLY A 151 -1.05 -7.06 -7.95
N GLU A 152 -0.37 -5.92 -7.82
CA GLU A 152 -0.63 -4.73 -8.64
C GLU A 152 -0.37 -5.00 -10.12
N HIS A 153 0.74 -5.62 -10.49
CA HIS A 153 1.05 -5.94 -11.88
C HIS A 153 0.10 -6.98 -12.46
N LYS A 154 -0.36 -7.97 -11.68
CA LYS A 154 -1.40 -8.91 -12.12
C LYS A 154 -2.73 -8.20 -12.44
N ILE A 155 -3.09 -7.18 -11.66
CA ILE A 155 -4.27 -6.35 -11.92
C ILE A 155 -4.06 -5.52 -13.20
N MET A 156 -2.92 -4.85 -13.33
CA MET A 156 -2.63 -4.00 -14.50
C MET A 156 -2.57 -4.84 -15.78
N ASP A 157 -1.99 -6.03 -15.73
CA ASP A 157 -1.98 -7.00 -16.83
C ASP A 157 -3.39 -7.40 -17.24
N TYR A 158 -4.29 -7.65 -16.27
CA TYR A 158 -5.68 -7.95 -16.53
C TYR A 158 -6.38 -6.77 -17.23
N ILE A 159 -6.22 -5.54 -16.73
CA ILE A 159 -6.82 -4.34 -17.32
C ILE A 159 -6.32 -4.12 -18.76
N ARG A 160 -5.00 -4.23 -19.01
CA ARG A 160 -4.46 -4.07 -20.37
C ARG A 160 -5.00 -5.13 -21.34
N ARG A 161 -5.12 -6.38 -20.90
CA ARG A 161 -5.70 -7.46 -21.73
C ARG A 161 -7.19 -7.25 -21.99
N GLN A 162 -7.94 -6.77 -20.99
CA GLN A 162 -9.34 -6.41 -21.17
C GLN A 162 -9.48 -5.27 -22.19
N ARG A 163 -8.74 -4.17 -22.02
CA ARG A 163 -8.75 -3.02 -22.93
C ARG A 163 -8.44 -3.39 -24.38
N ALA A 164 -7.52 -4.34 -24.59
CA ALA A 164 -7.18 -4.85 -25.92
C ALA A 164 -8.28 -5.74 -26.56
N SER A 165 -9.26 -6.19 -25.78
CA SER A 165 -10.36 -7.02 -26.26
C SER A 165 -11.40 -6.18 -27.02
N PRO A 166 -11.90 -6.64 -28.19
CA PRO A 166 -12.96 -5.95 -28.94
C PRO A 166 -14.27 -5.77 -28.14
N GLY A 167 -14.51 -6.62 -27.13
CA GLY A 167 -15.70 -6.55 -26.28
C GLY A 167 -15.56 -5.67 -25.05
N HIS A 168 -14.43 -4.96 -24.89
CA HIS A 168 -14.21 -4.04 -23.78
C HIS A 168 -15.20 -2.88 -23.83
N ASP A 169 -15.74 -2.53 -22.67
CA ASP A 169 -16.48 -1.29 -22.52
C ASP A 169 -15.50 -0.18 -22.11
N PRO A 170 -15.20 0.79 -23.00
CA PRO A 170 -14.23 1.86 -22.71
C PRO A 170 -14.68 2.80 -21.58
N ASN A 171 -15.95 2.74 -21.17
CA ASN A 171 -16.48 3.52 -20.06
C ASN A 171 -16.49 2.74 -18.73
N THR A 172 -15.89 1.55 -18.68
CA THR A 172 -15.75 0.78 -17.44
C THR A 172 -15.11 1.64 -16.35
N VAL A 173 -15.75 1.72 -15.19
CA VAL A 173 -15.24 2.45 -14.02
C VAL A 173 -14.43 1.49 -13.17
N HIS A 174 -13.13 1.75 -13.07
CA HIS A 174 -12.19 0.96 -12.28
C HIS A 174 -12.00 1.58 -10.89
N CYS A 175 -12.04 0.75 -9.85
CA CYS A 175 -11.68 1.15 -8.49
C CYS A 175 -10.63 0.17 -7.95
N LEU A 176 -9.41 0.66 -7.74
CA LEU A 176 -8.27 -0.10 -7.25
C LEU A 176 -8.03 0.20 -5.77
N CYS A 177 -7.97 -0.83 -4.93
CA CYS A 177 -7.63 -0.67 -3.53
C CYS A 177 -6.14 -0.89 -3.28
N GLY A 178 -5.47 0.11 -2.69
CA GLY A 178 -4.08 0.00 -2.24
C GLY A 178 -3.47 1.35 -1.86
N ALA A 179 -2.39 1.32 -1.08
CA ALA A 179 -1.76 2.52 -0.50
C ALA A 179 -0.44 2.93 -1.18
N ASP A 180 0.09 2.10 -2.08
CA ASP A 180 1.37 2.34 -2.72
C ASP A 180 1.26 3.50 -3.74
N ALA A 181 2.30 4.33 -3.80
CA ALA A 181 2.34 5.48 -4.72
C ALA A 181 2.39 5.03 -6.19
N ASP A 182 3.02 3.87 -6.44
CA ASP A 182 3.15 3.27 -7.77
C ASP A 182 1.78 3.01 -8.42
N LEU A 183 0.71 2.81 -7.62
CA LEU A 183 -0.64 2.61 -8.14
C LEU A 183 -1.18 3.83 -8.92
N ILE A 184 -0.74 5.05 -8.58
CA ILE A 184 -1.11 6.25 -9.34
C ILE A 184 -0.50 6.17 -10.74
N MET A 185 0.79 5.85 -10.81
CA MET A 185 1.54 5.72 -12.07
C MET A 185 0.99 4.60 -12.93
N LEU A 186 0.80 3.42 -12.32
CA LEU A 186 0.24 2.25 -12.98
C LEU A 186 -1.19 2.51 -13.47
N GLY A 187 -2.01 3.20 -12.67
CA GLY A 187 -3.37 3.57 -13.05
C GLY A 187 -3.40 4.53 -14.25
N LEU A 188 -2.52 5.54 -14.27
CA LEU A 188 -2.37 6.45 -15.43
C LEU A 188 -1.92 5.70 -16.68
N ALA A 189 -0.95 4.79 -16.55
CA ALA A 189 -0.42 3.96 -17.64
C ALA A 189 -1.43 2.95 -18.20
N THR A 190 -2.60 2.76 -17.57
CA THR A 190 -3.69 1.98 -18.19
C THR A 190 -4.41 2.76 -19.30
N HIS A 191 -4.30 4.09 -19.30
CA HIS A 191 -5.08 5.02 -20.12
C HIS A 191 -6.60 4.83 -20.02
N GLU A 192 -7.10 4.15 -18.98
CA GLU A 192 -8.54 4.05 -18.73
C GLU A 192 -9.03 5.39 -18.15
N PRO A 193 -10.03 6.04 -18.77
CA PRO A 193 -10.45 7.39 -18.38
C PRO A 193 -11.10 7.43 -16.98
N ASN A 194 -11.79 6.36 -16.60
CA ASN A 194 -12.55 6.25 -15.36
C ASN A 194 -11.80 5.36 -14.36
N PHE A 195 -10.73 5.88 -13.78
CA PHE A 195 -9.90 5.13 -12.82
C PHE A 195 -9.85 5.84 -11.46
N ILE A 196 -10.13 5.08 -10.40
CA ILE A 196 -10.17 5.56 -9.02
C ILE A 196 -9.29 4.66 -8.15
N ILE A 197 -8.50 5.24 -7.26
CA ILE A 197 -7.78 4.50 -6.21
C ILE A 197 -8.46 4.77 -4.88
N ILE A 198 -8.73 3.73 -4.11
CA ILE A 198 -9.23 3.83 -2.74
C ILE A 198 -8.16 3.37 -1.76
N ARG A 199 -7.95 4.15 -0.70
CA ARG A 199 -6.98 3.89 0.36
C ARG A 199 -7.46 4.46 1.68
N GLU A 200 -6.87 4.00 2.78
CA GLU A 200 -7.07 4.62 4.08
C GLU A 200 -6.50 6.05 4.10
N GLU A 201 -7.19 6.93 4.82
CA GLU A 201 -6.73 8.28 5.10
C GLU A 201 -5.44 8.23 5.93
N PHE A 202 -4.38 8.86 5.42
CA PHE A 202 -3.15 9.02 6.19
C PHE A 202 -3.29 10.19 7.16
N VAL A 203 -3.28 9.90 8.46
CA VAL A 203 -3.32 10.93 9.51
C VAL A 203 -1.90 11.13 10.04
N PRO A 204 -1.27 12.30 9.80
CA PRO A 204 0.08 12.56 10.29
C PRO A 204 0.10 12.70 11.83
N ASN A 205 1.25 12.39 12.44
CA ASN A 205 1.52 12.59 13.86
C ASN A 205 0.54 11.89 14.81
N GLN A 206 -0.01 10.73 14.42
CA GLN A 206 -0.76 9.89 15.34
C GLN A 206 0.13 9.47 16.52
N GLN A 207 -0.36 9.69 17.74
CA GLN A 207 0.32 9.23 18.94
C GLN A 207 0.31 7.70 18.96
N ARG A 208 1.44 7.12 19.36
CA ARG A 208 1.60 5.67 19.53
C ARG A 208 1.82 5.37 21.01
N PRO A 209 1.26 4.27 21.54
CA PRO A 209 1.52 3.88 22.91
C PRO A 209 2.98 3.45 23.08
N CYS A 210 3.52 3.68 24.27
CA CYS A 210 4.84 3.21 24.66
C CYS A 210 4.89 1.68 24.55
N GLU A 211 5.94 1.17 23.93
CA GLU A 211 6.02 -0.24 23.54
C GLU A 211 6.32 -1.18 24.71
N LEU A 212 6.79 -0.61 25.84
CA LEU A 212 6.99 -1.33 27.10
C LEU A 212 5.75 -1.28 27.99
N CYS A 213 5.29 -0.09 28.39
CA CYS A 213 4.21 0.06 29.37
C CYS A 213 2.80 0.23 28.77
N GLY A 214 2.68 0.48 27.46
CA GLY A 214 1.41 0.68 26.77
C GLY A 214 0.77 2.06 26.94
N GLN A 215 1.42 2.98 27.65
CA GLN A 215 0.87 4.33 27.93
C GLN A 215 1.25 5.34 26.85
N TYR A 216 0.42 6.36 26.64
CA TYR A 216 0.66 7.43 25.67
C TYR A 216 1.51 8.57 26.27
N GLY A 217 1.98 9.47 25.40
CA GLY A 217 2.69 10.70 25.79
C GLY A 217 4.21 10.58 25.92
N HIS A 218 4.81 9.40 25.77
CA HIS A 218 6.25 9.21 25.85
C HIS A 218 6.79 8.09 24.94
N GLY A 219 8.08 8.13 24.64
CA GLY A 219 8.80 7.07 23.92
C GLY A 219 9.43 6.04 24.86
N LEU A 220 9.90 4.92 24.30
CA LEU A 220 10.47 3.80 25.06
C LEU A 220 11.61 4.21 26.01
N LYS A 221 12.49 5.13 25.58
CA LYS A 221 13.65 5.59 26.38
C LYS A 221 13.25 6.35 27.66
N ASP A 222 12.15 7.08 27.57
CA ASP A 222 11.60 7.93 28.63
C ASP A 222 10.55 7.20 29.47
N CYS A 223 10.39 5.88 29.28
CA CYS A 223 9.41 5.07 30.00
C CYS A 223 9.72 5.00 31.50
N GLN A 224 8.69 5.24 32.31
CA GLN A 224 8.70 5.18 33.77
C GLN A 224 7.90 3.98 34.31
N GLY A 225 7.68 2.94 33.50
CA GLY A 225 6.95 1.74 33.89
C GLY A 225 5.45 2.00 34.16
N LEU A 226 4.92 1.38 35.22
CA LEU A 226 3.53 1.51 35.66
C LEU A 226 3.35 2.46 36.85
N ALA A 227 4.41 3.15 37.29
CA ALA A 227 4.28 4.19 38.31
C ALA A 227 3.38 5.31 37.76
N ARG A 228 2.25 5.58 38.42
CA ARG A 228 1.28 6.61 38.02
C ARG A 228 1.20 7.68 39.11
N ASP A 229 1.73 8.85 38.83
CA ASP A 229 1.26 10.10 39.42
C ASP A 229 0.35 10.76 38.36
N GLU A 230 -0.93 10.95 38.69
CA GLU A 230 -2.00 11.63 37.92
C GLU A 230 -1.88 11.68 36.37
N ILE A 231 -2.84 11.07 35.65
CA ILE A 231 -2.89 11.08 34.17
C ILE A 231 -3.01 12.52 33.67
N ALA A 232 -1.93 13.05 33.10
CA ALA A 232 -1.96 14.35 32.44
C ALA A 232 -2.79 14.26 31.14
N PRO A 233 -3.44 15.37 30.69
CA PRO A 233 -4.33 15.34 29.52
C PRO A 233 -3.68 14.85 28.22
N ASP A 234 -2.36 15.00 28.09
CA ASP A 234 -1.52 14.54 26.99
C ASP A 234 -1.14 13.04 27.06
N GLN A 235 -1.47 12.39 28.16
CA GLN A 235 -1.26 10.95 28.43
C GLN A 235 -2.58 10.15 28.39
N ALA A 236 -3.71 10.81 28.14
CA ALA A 236 -5.00 10.15 27.99
C ALA A 236 -5.05 9.28 26.73
N ASP A 237 -5.78 8.17 26.79
CA ASP A 237 -5.99 7.31 25.62
C ASP A 237 -6.61 8.14 24.47
N PRO A 238 -6.04 8.11 23.26
CA PRO A 238 -6.61 8.83 22.14
C PRO A 238 -8.02 8.28 21.87
N VAL A 239 -8.97 9.19 21.61
CA VAL A 239 -10.31 8.80 21.18
C VAL A 239 -10.17 7.93 19.93
N SER A 240 -10.63 6.69 20.00
CA SER A 240 -10.73 5.75 18.89
C SER A 240 -11.38 6.45 17.69
N LYS A 241 -10.59 6.85 16.69
CA LYS A 241 -11.09 7.36 15.42
C LYS A 241 -11.32 6.20 14.48
N GLU A 242 -12.50 6.15 13.88
CA GLU A 242 -12.78 5.19 12.81
C GLU A 242 -11.83 5.42 11.63
N THR A 243 -11.33 4.34 11.02
CA THR A 243 -10.49 4.43 9.82
C THR A 243 -11.30 5.04 8.68
N ASN A 244 -10.89 6.18 8.14
CA ASN A 244 -11.55 6.76 6.97
C ASN A 244 -10.93 6.23 5.68
N PHE A 245 -11.73 6.16 4.62
CA PHE A 245 -11.25 5.88 3.27
C PHE A 245 -11.37 7.12 2.40
N ILE A 246 -10.36 7.35 1.57
CA ILE A 246 -10.32 8.43 0.58
C ILE A 246 -10.28 7.86 -0.84
N PHE A 247 -10.81 8.62 -1.79
CA PHE A 247 -10.79 8.30 -3.21
C PHE A 247 -9.86 9.27 -3.95
N LEU A 248 -8.85 8.72 -4.61
CA LEU A 248 -8.01 9.44 -5.56
C LEU A 248 -8.56 9.20 -6.97
N ARG A 249 -9.08 10.26 -7.59
CA ARG A 249 -9.67 10.19 -8.94
C ARG A 249 -8.62 10.54 -9.98
N LEU A 250 -8.19 9.54 -10.77
CA LEU A 250 -7.18 9.77 -11.80
C LEU A 250 -7.73 10.59 -12.96
N SER A 251 -9.05 10.57 -13.21
CA SER A 251 -9.67 11.47 -14.18
C SER A 251 -9.41 12.95 -13.87
N ILE A 252 -9.52 13.32 -12.58
CA ILE A 252 -9.24 14.68 -12.12
C ILE A 252 -7.74 14.96 -12.20
N LEU A 253 -6.90 14.02 -11.77
CA LEU A 253 -5.44 14.17 -11.89
C LEU A 253 -5.01 14.43 -13.34
N ARG A 254 -5.63 13.76 -14.31
CA ARG A 254 -5.38 13.96 -15.74
C ARG A 254 -5.71 15.38 -16.19
N GLU A 255 -6.79 15.99 -15.70
CA GLU A 255 -7.11 17.40 -15.98
C GLU A 255 -6.03 18.36 -15.42
N TYR A 256 -5.50 18.06 -14.23
CA TYR A 256 -4.37 18.83 -13.68
C TYR A 256 -3.10 18.64 -14.51
N LEU A 257 -2.78 17.40 -14.88
CA LEU A 257 -1.62 17.09 -15.71
C LEU A 257 -1.74 17.68 -17.12
N GLU A 258 -2.94 17.74 -17.70
CA GLU A 258 -3.14 18.39 -19.00
C GLU A 258 -2.74 19.86 -18.94
N ARG A 259 -3.17 20.58 -17.91
CA ARG A 259 -2.79 21.99 -17.70
C ARG A 259 -1.31 22.13 -17.43
N GLU A 260 -0.75 21.24 -16.60
CA GLU A 260 0.64 21.31 -16.18
C GLU A 260 1.61 20.92 -17.30
N LEU A 261 1.24 19.98 -18.18
CA LEU A 261 2.09 19.45 -19.25
C LEU A 261 1.85 20.14 -20.60
N PHE A 262 0.81 20.97 -20.72
CA PHE A 262 0.54 21.71 -21.95
C PHE A 262 1.74 22.58 -22.36
N MET A 263 2.06 22.51 -23.65
CA MET A 263 3.18 23.20 -24.29
C MET A 263 2.67 23.94 -25.53
N PRO A 264 2.54 25.28 -25.49
CA PRO A 264 2.10 26.05 -26.65
C PRO A 264 3.18 26.07 -27.75
N ASN A 265 2.77 26.24 -29.02
CA ASN A 265 3.69 26.38 -30.16
C ASN A 265 4.64 25.18 -30.38
N LEU A 266 4.22 23.97 -30.02
CA LEU A 266 4.96 22.77 -30.39
C LEU A 266 4.99 22.61 -31.93
N PRO A 267 6.11 22.10 -32.50
CA PRO A 267 6.21 21.83 -33.93
C PRO A 267 5.40 20.58 -34.36
N PHE A 268 4.76 19.90 -33.41
CA PHE A 268 3.89 18.75 -33.62
C PHE A 268 2.62 18.89 -32.75
N LYS A 269 1.59 18.08 -33.05
CA LYS A 269 0.31 18.12 -32.31
C LYS A 269 0.52 17.59 -30.88
N PHE A 270 0.12 18.37 -29.89
CA PHE A 270 0.08 17.93 -28.50
C PHE A 270 -0.92 16.78 -28.32
N ASP A 271 -0.43 15.70 -27.72
CA ASP A 271 -1.16 14.52 -27.29
C ASP A 271 -0.97 14.34 -25.77
N LEU A 272 -2.10 14.35 -25.04
CA LEU A 272 -2.11 14.23 -23.59
C LEU A 272 -1.68 12.83 -23.13
N GLU A 273 -2.05 11.77 -23.84
CA GLU A 273 -1.69 10.40 -23.43
C GLU A 273 -0.17 10.22 -23.48
N ARG A 274 0.45 10.74 -24.54
CA ARG A 274 1.92 10.72 -24.70
C ARG A 274 2.63 11.58 -23.65
N ALA A 275 2.07 12.73 -23.30
CA ALA A 275 2.62 13.56 -22.23
C ALA A 275 2.51 12.89 -20.86
N ILE A 276 1.42 12.15 -20.60
CA ILE A 276 1.24 11.37 -19.37
C ILE A 276 2.26 10.23 -19.29
N ASP A 277 2.53 9.52 -20.39
CA ASP A 277 3.55 8.46 -20.43
C ASP A 277 4.93 9.00 -20.06
N ASP A 278 5.30 10.15 -20.63
CA ASP A 278 6.55 10.83 -20.29
C ASP A 278 6.58 11.29 -18.83
N TRP A 279 5.46 11.75 -18.28
CA TRP A 279 5.35 12.12 -16.87
C TRP A 279 5.53 10.92 -15.94
N VAL A 280 4.89 9.78 -16.26
CA VAL A 280 5.07 8.52 -15.55
C VAL A 280 6.53 8.08 -15.59
N PHE A 281 7.15 8.12 -16.77
CA PHE A 281 8.56 7.79 -16.94
C PHE A 281 9.47 8.71 -16.13
N MET A 282 9.21 10.02 -16.11
CA MET A 282 9.97 10.98 -15.31
C MET A 282 9.89 10.68 -13.81
N CYS A 283 8.73 10.25 -13.31
CA CYS A 283 8.58 9.88 -11.90
C CYS A 283 9.50 8.73 -11.49
N PHE A 284 9.92 7.85 -12.41
CA PHE A 284 10.89 6.80 -12.11
C PHE A 284 12.26 7.35 -11.68
N PHE A 285 12.66 8.54 -12.13
CA PHE A 285 13.94 9.16 -11.73
C PHE A 285 13.96 9.65 -10.28
N VAL A 286 12.78 9.94 -9.73
CA VAL A 286 12.64 10.43 -8.36
C VAL A 286 12.76 9.28 -7.34
N GLY A 287 12.40 8.07 -7.77
CA GLY A 287 12.58 6.86 -7.00
C GLY A 287 11.53 5.82 -7.35
N ASN A 288 11.93 4.55 -7.38
CA ASN A 288 11.05 3.41 -7.54
C ASN A 288 11.69 2.20 -6.86
N ASP A 289 10.97 1.08 -6.81
CA ASP A 289 11.46 -0.12 -6.12
C ASP A 289 12.64 -0.83 -6.79
N PHE A 290 12.92 -0.50 -8.06
CA PHE A 290 13.88 -1.21 -8.89
C PHE A 290 15.22 -0.48 -9.03
N LEU A 291 15.23 0.84 -8.87
CA LEU A 291 16.41 1.69 -9.01
C LEU A 291 16.65 2.52 -7.74
N PRO A 292 17.91 2.73 -7.34
CA PRO A 292 18.21 3.69 -6.28
C PRO A 292 17.79 5.10 -6.71
N HIS A 293 17.28 5.89 -5.76
CA HIS A 293 16.96 7.29 -6.02
C HIS A 293 18.21 8.06 -6.43
N LEU A 294 18.06 9.00 -7.36
CA LEU A 294 19.16 9.90 -7.73
C LEU A 294 19.39 10.90 -6.58
N PRO A 295 20.62 11.06 -6.06
CA PRO A 295 20.88 11.91 -4.91
C PRO A 295 20.47 13.38 -5.07
N SER A 296 20.33 13.85 -6.30
CA SER A 296 19.93 15.22 -6.63
C SER A 296 18.42 15.41 -6.85
N LEU A 297 17.61 14.37 -6.68
CA LEU A 297 16.17 14.39 -6.96
C LEU A 297 15.38 13.84 -5.76
N GLU A 298 14.95 14.72 -4.86
CA GLU A 298 14.05 14.40 -3.76
C GLU A 298 12.68 15.07 -3.93
N ILE A 299 11.58 14.32 -3.71
CA ILE A 299 10.20 14.86 -3.80
C ILE A 299 10.02 16.07 -2.87
N ARG A 300 10.60 16.00 -1.66
CA ARG A 300 10.51 17.07 -0.65
C ARG A 300 11.15 18.38 -1.10
N GLU A 301 12.05 18.33 -2.08
CA GLU A 301 12.75 19.48 -2.64
C GLU A 301 12.15 19.93 -3.99
N GLY A 302 10.96 19.44 -4.36
CA GLY A 302 10.30 19.81 -5.62
C GLY A 302 10.93 19.17 -6.86
N ALA A 303 11.47 17.95 -6.74
CA ALA A 303 12.10 17.24 -7.86
C ALA A 303 11.15 17.04 -9.06
N ILE A 304 9.86 16.76 -8.82
CA ILE A 304 8.87 16.58 -9.89
C ILE A 304 8.70 17.88 -10.69
N ASP A 305 8.54 19.02 -10.01
CA ASP A 305 8.39 20.33 -10.66
C ASP A 305 9.64 20.73 -11.45
N ARG A 306 10.82 20.32 -10.96
CA ARG A 306 12.09 20.50 -11.69
C ARG A 306 12.12 19.64 -12.96
N LEU A 307 11.73 18.36 -12.87
CA LEU A 307 11.70 17.45 -14.01
C LEU A 307 10.71 17.91 -15.08
N ILE A 308 9.51 18.36 -14.71
CA ILE A 308 8.51 18.88 -15.66
C ILE A 308 9.07 20.07 -16.45
N ARG A 309 9.76 21.01 -15.78
CA ARG A 309 10.39 22.15 -16.47
C ARG A 309 11.46 21.71 -17.46
N LEU A 310 12.35 20.82 -17.05
CA LEU A 310 13.41 20.28 -17.92
C LEU A 310 12.85 19.48 -19.10
N TYR A 311 11.77 18.73 -18.86
CA TYR A 311 11.06 17.98 -19.89
C TYR A 311 10.50 18.88 -20.97
N LYS A 312 9.80 19.96 -20.61
CA LYS A 312 9.29 20.93 -21.59
C LYS A 312 10.42 21.48 -22.45
N ASP A 313 11.52 21.90 -21.82
CA ASP A 313 12.71 22.40 -22.54
C ASP A 313 13.30 21.34 -23.48
N ALA A 314 13.34 20.07 -23.05
CA ALA A 314 13.84 18.97 -23.86
C ALA A 314 12.94 18.69 -25.06
N VAL A 315 11.62 18.67 -24.89
CA VAL A 315 10.64 18.44 -25.97
C VAL A 315 10.73 19.54 -27.04
N TYR A 316 10.85 20.81 -26.64
CA TYR A 316 11.02 21.89 -27.62
C TYR A 316 12.30 21.75 -28.45
N LYS A 317 13.39 21.23 -27.85
CA LYS A 317 14.69 21.05 -28.53
C LYS A 317 14.76 19.80 -29.40
N THR A 318 14.15 18.71 -28.94
CA THR A 318 14.23 17.39 -29.60
C THR A 318 13.10 17.12 -30.57
N HIS A 319 12.03 17.93 -30.50
CA HIS A 319 10.85 17.83 -31.36
C HIS A 319 10.12 16.48 -31.23
N GLY A 320 10.18 15.85 -30.05
CA GLY A 320 9.50 14.59 -29.77
C GLY A 320 9.30 14.34 -28.28
N TYR A 321 8.49 13.33 -27.98
CA TYR A 321 8.27 12.80 -26.63
C TYR A 321 9.43 11.92 -26.18
N LEU A 322 9.64 11.77 -24.87
CA LEU A 322 10.67 10.93 -24.28
C LEU A 322 10.39 9.43 -24.49
N THR A 323 9.12 9.05 -24.52
CA THR A 323 8.68 7.67 -24.58
C THR A 323 7.66 7.42 -25.68
N GLN A 324 7.58 6.17 -26.14
CA GLN A 324 6.56 5.68 -27.06
C GLN A 324 6.19 4.24 -26.72
N ASP A 325 4.95 4.02 -26.27
CA ASP A 325 4.38 2.69 -26.00
C ASP A 325 5.29 1.81 -25.11
N GLY A 326 5.92 2.42 -24.10
CA GLY A 326 6.85 1.76 -23.18
C GLY A 326 8.31 1.68 -23.63
N HIS A 327 8.64 2.20 -24.81
CA HIS A 327 10.02 2.34 -25.28
C HIS A 327 10.54 3.77 -25.00
N VAL A 328 11.79 3.87 -24.55
CA VAL A 328 12.48 5.16 -24.32
C VAL A 328 13.25 5.51 -25.60
N ASN A 329 13.12 6.76 -26.06
CA ASN A 329 13.74 7.27 -27.29
C ASN A 329 15.21 7.67 -27.12
#